data_AF-A0A8H7TRK9-F1
#
_entry.id   AF-A0A8H7TRK9-F1
#
_cell.length_a   1.000
_cell.length_b   1.000
_cell.length_c   1.000
_cell.angle_alpha   90.00
_cell.angle_beta   90.00
_cell.angle_gamma   90.00
#
_symmetry.space_group_name_H-M   'P 1'
#
loop_
_entity.id
_entity.type
_entity.pdbx_description
1 polymer ?
#
loop_
_entity_poly.entity_id
_entity_poly.type
_entity_poly.pdbx_seq_one_letter_code
_entity_poly.pdbx_strand_id
1 'polypeptide(L)'
;MVGDAWFQLPLEVLVDRYRAVMDRANKDLEINMGRAYRAAAVNQTILFGSSKRCTPNNVQSSACYPVPESPLSSKLYGKYTDAPSLEVGQGDYDTYRQRFLNSGFIVGPVRDLRPLFRRAQRKASDQIRLSQTSDDGSSTINKLHVGSDQAIFSAILGEQEFQREAMRRKYGERPRPQSRIVNVRIEDILDPSFPHEVLQPKGDKSGEFGIVVDYWSDLEMQTADNGEDGRWLLHNQPVQEQLLAFPASPGAASRRSPTTSPRSSSTARASRGPPSPSPPSSAPRTAGTRSRSTPTCAWARSPWW
;
A
#
# COMPACT_ATOMS: atom_id res chain seq x y z
N MET A 1 -20.24 -9.01 -16.72
CA MET A 1 -19.04 -8.60 -15.98
C MET A 1 -19.52 -7.55 -14.99
N VAL A 2 -19.58 -7.88 -13.70
CA VAL A 2 -19.90 -6.88 -12.67
C VAL A 2 -18.57 -6.19 -12.38
N GLY A 3 -18.51 -4.87 -12.56
CA GLY A 3 -17.32 -4.11 -12.17
C GLY A 3 -17.14 -4.15 -10.65
N ASP A 4 -15.90 -4.15 -10.20
CA ASP A 4 -15.47 -4.17 -8.81
C ASP A 4 -15.05 -2.78 -8.30
N ALA A 5 -15.41 -1.72 -9.02
CA ALA A 5 -15.12 -0.32 -8.70
C ALA A 5 -16.40 0.47 -8.39
N TRP A 6 -16.32 1.36 -7.39
CA TRP A 6 -17.40 2.29 -7.03
C TRP A 6 -16.86 3.71 -6.95
N PHE A 7 -17.42 4.63 -7.75
CA PHE A 7 -17.06 6.04 -7.70
C PHE A 7 -17.77 6.71 -6.54
N GLN A 8 -17.01 7.23 -5.58
CA GLN A 8 -17.55 7.87 -4.36
C GLN A 8 -17.41 9.40 -4.38
N LEU A 9 -16.56 9.95 -5.26
CA LEU A 9 -16.24 11.38 -5.29
C LEU A 9 -16.85 12.06 -6.53
N PRO A 10 -17.36 13.30 -6.39
CA PRO A 10 -17.65 14.16 -7.54
C PRO A 10 -16.40 14.39 -8.40
N LEU A 11 -16.60 14.68 -9.68
CA LEU A 11 -15.50 14.86 -10.64
C LEU A 11 -14.58 16.01 -10.23
N GLU A 12 -15.13 17.12 -9.76
CA GLU A 12 -14.37 18.30 -9.33
C GLU A 12 -13.41 17.94 -8.18
N VAL A 13 -13.90 17.16 -7.21
CA VAL A 13 -13.10 16.67 -6.09
C VAL A 13 -12.00 15.74 -6.57
N LEU A 14 -12.29 14.84 -7.51
CA LEU A 14 -11.29 13.94 -8.09
C LEU A 14 -10.18 14.74 -8.78
N VAL A 15 -10.53 15.75 -9.59
CA VAL A 15 -9.56 16.58 -10.31
C VAL A 15 -8.69 17.39 -9.35
N ASP A 16 -9.29 17.98 -8.31
CA ASP A 16 -8.56 18.78 -7.33
C ASP A 16 -7.63 17.92 -6.47
N ARG A 17 -8.08 16.73 -6.04
CA ARG A 17 -7.21 15.77 -5.34
C ARG A 17 -6.06 15.29 -6.23
N TYR A 18 -6.33 14.98 -7.49
CA TYR A 18 -5.28 14.60 -8.45
C TYR A 18 -4.18 15.67 -8.54
N ARG A 19 -4.56 16.95 -8.69
CA ARG A 19 -3.59 18.06 -8.73
C ARG A 19 -2.79 18.16 -7.43
N ALA A 20 -3.45 18.08 -6.27
CA ALA A 20 -2.80 18.14 -4.97
C ALA A 20 -1.82 16.97 -4.75
N VAL A 21 -2.15 15.77 -5.23
CA VAL A 21 -1.25 14.60 -5.18
C VAL A 21 -0.06 14.81 -6.11
N MET A 22 -0.25 15.30 -7.33
CA MET A 22 0.86 15.60 -8.26
C MET A 22 1.80 16.66 -7.69
N ASP A 23 1.29 17.72 -7.07
CA ASP A 23 2.10 18.78 -6.48
C ASP A 23 2.97 18.25 -5.33
N ARG A 24 2.40 17.39 -4.48
CA ARG A 24 3.13 16.74 -3.37
C ARG A 24 4.17 15.78 -3.89
N ALA A 25 3.78 14.89 -4.81
CA ALA A 25 4.65 13.90 -5.43
C ALA A 25 5.87 14.55 -6.10
N ASN A 26 5.68 15.64 -6.84
CA ASN A 26 6.78 16.32 -7.52
C ASN A 26 7.73 17.06 -6.56
N LYS A 27 7.22 17.61 -5.45
CA LYS A 27 8.07 18.16 -4.38
C LYS A 27 8.93 17.06 -3.75
N ASP A 28 8.31 15.93 -3.43
CA ASP A 28 9.01 14.78 -2.88
C ASP A 28 10.02 14.21 -3.89
N LEU A 29 9.68 14.19 -5.19
CA LEU A 29 10.57 13.78 -6.26
C LEU A 29 11.79 14.70 -6.39
N GLU A 30 11.61 16.02 -6.29
CA GLU A 30 12.74 16.97 -6.31
C GLU A 30 13.70 16.71 -5.15
N ILE A 31 13.17 16.54 -3.94
CA ILE A 31 13.97 16.22 -2.74
C ILE A 31 14.70 14.89 -2.92
N ASN A 32 13.99 13.87 -3.39
CA ASN A 32 14.55 12.54 -3.58
C ASN A 32 15.60 12.54 -4.69
N MET A 33 15.35 13.14 -5.84
CA MET A 33 16.28 13.10 -6.97
C MET A 33 17.51 13.98 -6.74
N GLY A 34 17.43 14.99 -5.87
CA GLY A 34 18.55 15.89 -5.57
C GLY A 34 19.07 16.56 -6.84
N ARG A 35 20.39 16.51 -7.08
CA ARG A 35 21.01 17.10 -8.28
C ARG A 35 20.49 16.50 -9.58
N ALA A 36 20.05 15.24 -9.57
CA ALA A 36 19.53 14.57 -10.75
C ALA A 36 18.18 15.15 -11.22
N TYR A 37 17.41 15.81 -10.33
CA TYR A 37 16.08 16.31 -10.67
C TYR A 37 16.09 17.29 -11.85
N ARG A 38 16.91 18.35 -11.75
CA ARG A 38 17.01 19.39 -12.78
C ARG A 38 17.73 18.88 -14.03
N ALA A 39 18.74 18.03 -13.85
CA ALA A 39 19.53 17.51 -14.96
C ALA A 39 18.73 16.54 -15.84
N ALA A 40 17.88 15.71 -15.24
CA ALA A 40 17.02 14.77 -15.95
C ALA A 40 15.66 15.36 -16.34
N ALA A 41 15.28 16.53 -15.81
CA ALA A 41 13.99 17.18 -16.03
C ALA A 41 12.80 16.21 -15.90
N VAL A 42 12.80 15.42 -14.81
CA VAL A 42 11.78 14.43 -14.49
C VAL A 42 10.56 15.09 -13.85
N ASN A 43 9.37 14.62 -14.17
CA ASN A 43 8.11 15.13 -13.61
C ASN A 43 7.06 14.02 -13.53
N GLN A 44 6.38 13.90 -12.41
CA GLN A 44 5.29 12.96 -12.17
C GLN A 44 3.96 13.55 -12.64
N THR A 45 3.25 12.78 -13.47
CA THR A 45 2.00 13.18 -14.15
C THR A 45 0.99 12.04 -14.27
N ILE A 46 1.37 10.81 -13.92
CA ILE A 46 0.50 9.64 -14.03
C ILE A 46 0.41 9.00 -12.65
N LEU A 47 -0.77 9.04 -12.06
CA LEU A 47 -1.06 8.42 -10.79
C LEU A 47 -1.65 7.03 -11.02
N PHE A 48 -1.11 6.03 -10.33
CA PHE A 48 -1.72 4.72 -10.17
C PHE A 48 -2.25 4.53 -8.75
N GLY A 49 -3.20 3.61 -8.60
CA GLY A 49 -3.62 3.10 -7.30
C GLY A 49 -2.46 2.44 -6.58
N SER A 50 -2.64 2.14 -5.29
CA SER A 50 -1.58 1.54 -4.50
C SER A 50 -2.00 0.28 -3.76
N SER A 51 -1.04 -0.61 -3.58
CA SER A 51 -1.23 -1.90 -2.95
C SER A 51 -0.14 -2.17 -1.92
N LYS A 52 -0.48 -2.99 -0.94
CA LYS A 52 0.45 -3.43 0.11
C LYS A 52 1.33 -4.60 -0.32
N ARG A 53 0.92 -5.33 -1.35
CA ARG A 53 1.60 -6.52 -1.89
C ARG A 53 2.25 -6.24 -3.23
N CYS A 54 3.50 -6.67 -3.41
CA CYS A 54 4.06 -6.78 -4.75
C CYS A 54 3.55 -8.06 -5.42
N THR A 55 2.32 -8.03 -5.92
CA THR A 55 1.67 -9.17 -6.58
C THR A 55 1.34 -8.81 -8.04
N PRO A 56 1.41 -9.75 -8.99
CA PRO A 56 1.79 -11.17 -8.85
C PRO A 56 3.32 -11.42 -8.96
N ASN A 57 4.11 -10.35 -8.83
CA ASN A 57 5.52 -10.39 -9.14
C ASN A 57 6.36 -11.03 -8.02
N ASN A 58 7.49 -11.65 -8.39
CA ASN A 58 8.47 -12.10 -7.40
C ASN A 58 9.19 -10.86 -6.83
N VAL A 59 9.44 -10.83 -5.52
CA VAL A 59 10.24 -9.79 -4.84
C VAL A 59 11.61 -9.55 -5.49
N GLN A 60 12.17 -10.56 -6.15
CA GLN A 60 13.44 -10.53 -6.87
C GLN A 60 13.35 -9.90 -8.28
N SER A 61 12.13 -9.68 -8.79
CA SER A 61 11.91 -9.11 -10.11
C SER A 61 12.05 -7.60 -10.11
N SER A 62 12.33 -7.04 -11.29
CA SER A 62 12.37 -5.60 -11.54
C SER A 62 11.10 -4.88 -11.11
N ALA A 63 9.95 -5.56 -11.02
CA ALA A 63 8.68 -4.98 -10.60
C ALA A 63 8.58 -4.67 -9.09
N CYS A 64 9.48 -5.24 -8.26
CA CYS A 64 9.40 -5.13 -6.80
C CYS A 64 10.60 -4.43 -6.17
N TYR A 65 11.81 -4.99 -6.32
CA TYR A 65 12.97 -4.52 -5.56
C TYR A 65 13.37 -3.05 -5.81
N PRO A 66 13.17 -2.45 -7.00
CA PRO A 66 13.51 -1.04 -7.20
C PRO A 66 12.49 -0.07 -6.61
N VAL A 67 11.27 -0.53 -6.28
CA VAL A 67 10.20 0.33 -5.80
C VAL A 67 10.62 0.94 -4.46
N PRO A 68 10.62 2.28 -4.31
CA PRO A 68 11.09 2.93 -3.10
C PRO A 68 10.25 2.56 -1.87
N GLU A 69 10.82 2.81 -0.69
CA GLU A 69 10.14 2.62 0.58
C GLU A 69 8.90 3.53 0.70
N SER A 70 7.85 3.04 1.36
CA SER A 70 6.61 3.82 1.51
C SER A 70 6.87 5.11 2.29
N PRO A 71 6.36 6.27 1.84
CA PRO A 71 6.47 7.53 2.57
C PRO A 71 5.51 7.61 3.77
N LEU A 72 4.58 6.66 3.89
CA LEU A 72 3.70 6.55 5.06
C LEU A 72 4.53 6.33 6.33
N SER A 73 4.00 6.77 7.47
CA SER A 73 4.69 6.66 8.76
C SER A 73 5.03 5.21 9.10
N SER A 74 6.28 4.92 9.47
CA SER A 74 6.71 3.60 9.99
C SER A 74 6.03 3.17 11.30
N LYS A 75 5.13 4.01 11.83
CA LYS A 75 4.30 3.75 13.00
C LYS A 75 2.80 3.73 12.66
N LEU A 76 2.43 3.63 11.38
CA LEU A 76 1.03 3.71 10.93
C LEU A 76 0.11 2.74 11.69
N TYR A 77 0.57 1.51 11.90
CA TYR A 77 -0.12 0.46 12.67
C TYR A 77 0.59 0.16 14.00
N GLY A 78 1.28 1.16 14.56
CA GLY A 78 2.07 0.99 15.77
C GLY A 78 3.19 -0.03 15.58
N LYS A 79 3.36 -0.94 16.56
CA LYS A 79 4.40 -1.98 16.55
C LYS A 79 4.19 -3.07 15.49
N TYR A 80 3.02 -3.10 14.84
CA TYR A 80 2.65 -4.09 13.83
C TYR A 80 2.88 -3.59 12.40
N THR A 81 3.31 -2.35 12.23
CA THR A 81 3.59 -1.77 10.91
C THR A 81 4.62 -2.62 10.15
N ASP A 82 4.28 -3.02 8.93
CA ASP A 82 5.10 -3.87 8.04
C ASP A 82 5.46 -5.25 8.63
N ALA A 83 4.62 -5.75 9.53
CA ALA A 83 4.66 -7.12 10.03
C ALA A 83 3.43 -7.90 9.53
N PRO A 84 3.53 -9.23 9.33
CA PRO A 84 2.37 -10.04 9.02
C PRO A 84 1.36 -9.96 10.16
N SER A 85 0.06 -9.85 9.82
CA SER A 85 -0.97 -9.89 10.85
C SER A 85 -0.97 -11.26 11.53
N LEU A 86 -1.03 -11.23 12.86
CA LEU A 86 -1.13 -12.42 13.70
C LEU A 86 -2.55 -12.61 14.25
N GLU A 87 -3.50 -11.75 13.88
CA GLU A 87 -4.88 -11.80 14.35
C GLU A 87 -5.72 -12.74 13.48
N VAL A 88 -6.53 -13.58 14.11
CA VAL A 88 -7.41 -14.53 13.41
C VAL A 88 -8.47 -13.75 12.62
N GLY A 89 -8.43 -13.86 11.30
CA GLY A 89 -9.38 -13.22 10.39
C GLY A 89 -8.84 -11.99 9.65
N GLN A 90 -7.63 -11.53 9.97
CA GLN A 90 -6.92 -10.53 9.18
C GLN A 90 -6.05 -11.18 8.09
N GLY A 91 -5.90 -10.49 6.96
CA GLY A 91 -4.97 -10.88 5.92
C GLY A 91 -3.53 -10.63 6.34
N ASP A 92 -2.60 -11.45 5.84
CA ASP A 92 -1.16 -11.33 6.13
C ASP A 92 -0.59 -9.93 5.85
N TYR A 93 -1.27 -9.11 5.04
CA TYR A 93 -0.77 -7.82 4.60
C TYR A 93 -1.56 -6.63 5.16
N ASP A 94 -2.53 -6.84 6.04
CA ASP A 94 -3.42 -5.77 6.51
C ASP A 94 -2.67 -4.65 7.26
N THR A 95 -1.53 -4.96 7.88
CA THR A 95 -0.69 -4.01 8.63
C THR A 95 0.55 -3.54 7.87
N TYR A 96 0.64 -3.81 6.57
CA TYR A 96 1.71 -3.28 5.73
C TYR A 96 1.37 -1.87 5.24
N ARG A 97 2.38 -1.01 5.08
CA ARG A 97 2.17 0.27 4.40
C ARG A 97 2.02 0.03 2.90
N GLN A 98 1.13 0.80 2.26
CA GLN A 98 1.00 0.77 0.81
C GLN A 98 2.33 1.19 0.17
N ARG A 99 2.79 0.42 -0.82
CA ARG A 99 4.12 0.59 -1.43
C ARG A 99 4.11 0.34 -2.93
N PHE A 100 3.34 -0.64 -3.38
CA PHE A 100 3.39 -1.15 -4.75
C PHE A 100 2.27 -0.55 -5.58
N LEU A 101 2.45 -0.58 -6.90
CA LEU A 101 1.45 -0.14 -7.85
C LEU A 101 0.25 -1.09 -7.82
N ASN A 102 -0.96 -0.55 -7.88
CA ASN A 102 -2.17 -1.25 -8.30
C ASN A 102 -2.59 -0.74 -9.69
N SER A 103 -2.89 -1.65 -10.61
CA SER A 103 -3.22 -1.34 -12.01
C SER A 103 -4.72 -1.10 -12.28
N GLY A 104 -5.59 -1.38 -11.31
CA GLY A 104 -7.04 -1.16 -11.39
C GLY A 104 -7.44 0.32 -11.39
N PHE A 105 -6.52 1.22 -11.05
CA PHE A 105 -6.73 2.67 -11.13
C PHE A 105 -5.54 3.37 -11.77
N ILE A 106 -5.84 4.24 -12.72
CA ILE A 106 -4.88 5.11 -13.39
C ILE A 106 -5.54 6.44 -13.76
N VAL A 107 -4.88 7.56 -13.46
CA VAL A 107 -5.30 8.89 -13.87
C VAL A 107 -4.10 9.73 -14.30
N GLY A 108 -4.26 10.48 -15.38
CA GLY A 108 -3.22 11.37 -15.89
C GLY A 108 -3.62 11.99 -17.23
N PRO A 109 -2.83 12.94 -17.75
CA PRO A 109 -3.10 13.55 -19.03
C PRO A 109 -2.97 12.52 -20.16
N VAL A 110 -3.90 12.56 -21.12
CA VAL A 110 -3.90 11.64 -22.27
C VAL A 110 -2.55 11.66 -23.02
N ARG A 111 -1.91 12.85 -23.11
CA ARG A 111 -0.60 13.01 -23.75
C ARG A 111 0.47 12.11 -23.11
N ASP A 112 0.44 11.97 -21.80
CA ASP A 112 1.47 11.29 -21.02
C ASP A 112 1.10 9.80 -20.83
N LEU A 113 -0.19 9.47 -20.77
CA LEU A 113 -0.68 8.08 -20.76
C LEU A 113 -0.39 7.31 -22.07
N ARG A 114 -0.49 7.96 -23.23
CA ARG A 114 -0.26 7.31 -24.53
C ARG A 114 1.11 6.63 -24.67
N PRO A 115 2.26 7.28 -24.37
CA PRO A 115 3.55 6.61 -24.44
C PRO A 115 3.69 5.47 -23.42
N LEU A 116 3.11 5.62 -22.23
CA LEU A 116 3.06 4.56 -21.22
C LEU A 116 2.31 3.32 -21.74
N PHE A 117 1.10 3.49 -22.29
CA PHE A 117 0.35 2.36 -22.83
C PHE A 117 1.03 1.71 -24.03
N ARG A 118 1.71 2.47 -24.89
CA ARG A 118 2.53 1.89 -25.97
C ARG A 118 3.68 1.05 -25.41
N ARG A 119 4.32 1.48 -24.31
CA ARG A 119 5.36 0.71 -23.62
C ARG A 119 4.79 -0.58 -23.04
N ALA A 120 3.63 -0.50 -22.39
CA ALA A 120 2.92 -1.65 -21.83
C ALA A 120 2.53 -2.67 -22.91
N GLN A 121 1.95 -2.21 -24.02
CA GLN A 121 1.58 -3.05 -25.15
C GLN A 121 2.80 -3.79 -25.75
N ARG A 122 3.94 -3.10 -25.91
CA ARG A 122 5.19 -3.75 -26.34
C ARG A 122 5.62 -4.82 -25.35
N LYS A 123 5.66 -4.51 -24.05
CA LYS A 123 6.05 -5.48 -23.01
C LYS A 123 5.13 -6.70 -23.00
N ALA A 124 3.82 -6.50 -23.13
CA ALA A 124 2.84 -7.57 -23.24
C ALA A 124 3.12 -8.45 -24.46
N SER A 125 3.34 -7.84 -25.62
CA SER A 125 3.63 -8.54 -26.88
C SER A 125 4.93 -9.35 -26.79
N ASP A 126 5.96 -8.80 -26.16
CA ASP A 126 7.24 -9.46 -25.95
C ASP A 126 7.09 -10.66 -24.99
N GLN A 127 6.35 -10.50 -23.88
CA GLN A 127 6.05 -11.59 -22.95
C GLN A 127 5.29 -12.72 -23.65
N ILE A 128 4.28 -12.41 -24.47
CA ILE A 128 3.52 -13.40 -25.23
C ILE A 128 4.44 -14.17 -26.18
N ARG A 129 5.27 -13.45 -26.95
CA ARG A 129 6.24 -14.07 -27.88
C ARG A 129 7.22 -15.00 -27.15
N LEU A 130 7.81 -14.54 -26.04
CA LEU A 130 8.75 -15.34 -25.24
C LEU A 130 8.07 -16.54 -24.58
N SER A 131 6.80 -16.41 -24.19
CA SER A 131 6.06 -17.52 -23.58
C SER A 131 5.77 -18.65 -24.57
N GLN A 132 5.63 -18.33 -25.87
CA GLN A 132 5.40 -19.29 -26.95
C GLN A 132 6.68 -20.02 -27.38
N THR A 133 7.86 -19.44 -27.17
CA THR A 133 9.14 -20.05 -27.59
C THR A 133 9.85 -20.80 -26.47
N SER A 134 9.32 -20.75 -25.24
CA SER A 134 9.94 -21.37 -24.06
C SER A 134 9.31 -22.75 -23.77
N ASP A 135 9.68 -23.76 -24.55
CA ASP A 135 9.27 -25.16 -24.35
C ASP A 135 10.14 -25.90 -23.31
N ASP A 136 11.29 -25.34 -22.91
CA ASP A 136 12.28 -26.02 -22.06
C ASP A 136 11.99 -25.97 -20.55
N GLY A 137 10.79 -25.54 -20.12
CA GLY A 137 10.43 -25.47 -18.69
C GLY A 137 11.27 -24.49 -17.83
N SER A 138 12.28 -23.85 -18.41
CA SER A 138 13.25 -22.97 -17.75
C SER A 138 12.90 -21.47 -17.82
N SER A 139 11.72 -21.11 -18.36
CA SER A 139 11.33 -19.70 -18.45
C SER A 139 11.12 -19.11 -17.07
N THR A 140 11.97 -18.16 -16.69
CA THR A 140 11.80 -17.26 -15.53
C THR A 140 10.57 -16.36 -15.67
N ILE A 141 9.92 -16.33 -16.84
CA ILE A 141 8.59 -15.79 -16.98
C ILE A 141 7.63 -16.80 -16.35
N ASN A 142 7.12 -16.46 -15.17
CA ASN A 142 6.02 -17.17 -14.55
C ASN A 142 4.85 -17.17 -15.55
N LYS A 143 4.70 -18.25 -16.33
CA LYS A 143 3.75 -18.36 -17.46
C LYS A 143 2.32 -17.97 -17.04
N LEU A 144 2.03 -18.11 -15.75
CA LEU A 144 0.77 -17.75 -15.09
C LEU A 144 0.40 -16.25 -15.21
N HIS A 145 1.37 -15.35 -15.42
CA HIS A 145 1.13 -13.90 -15.43
C HIS A 145 1.48 -13.21 -16.75
N VAL A 146 1.70 -13.99 -17.82
CA VAL A 146 1.87 -13.47 -19.16
C VAL A 146 0.63 -12.65 -19.55
N GLY A 147 0.83 -11.38 -19.90
CA GLY A 147 -0.25 -10.49 -20.27
C GLY A 147 -1.03 -9.88 -19.09
N SER A 148 -0.63 -10.13 -17.84
CA SER A 148 -1.17 -9.42 -16.69
C SER A 148 -0.77 -7.94 -16.75
N ASP A 149 -1.77 -7.06 -16.83
CA ASP A 149 -1.62 -5.61 -16.73
C ASP A 149 -0.92 -5.19 -15.43
N GLN A 150 -1.31 -5.78 -14.30
CA GLN A 150 -0.66 -5.60 -13.02
C GLN A 150 0.84 -5.92 -13.08
N ALA A 151 1.22 -7.07 -13.63
CA ALA A 151 2.63 -7.44 -13.78
C ALA A 151 3.39 -6.47 -14.72
N ILE A 152 2.76 -6.07 -15.82
CA ILE A 152 3.35 -5.19 -16.83
C ILE A 152 3.60 -3.79 -16.26
N PHE A 153 2.59 -3.16 -15.64
CA PHE A 153 2.73 -1.81 -15.10
C PHE A 153 3.65 -1.76 -13.89
N SER A 154 3.61 -2.76 -13.00
CA SER A 154 4.57 -2.84 -11.89
C SER A 154 6.01 -2.97 -12.41
N ALA A 155 6.26 -3.76 -13.46
CA ALA A 155 7.59 -3.82 -14.07
C ALA A 155 8.03 -2.49 -14.68
N ILE A 156 7.12 -1.76 -15.33
CA ILE A 156 7.43 -0.43 -15.88
C ILE A 156 7.76 0.57 -14.76
N LEU A 157 7.00 0.58 -13.67
CA LEU A 157 7.30 1.40 -12.50
C LEU A 157 8.67 1.04 -11.93
N GLY A 158 8.96 -0.24 -11.72
CA GLY A 158 10.24 -0.67 -11.18
C GLY A 158 11.43 -0.34 -12.09
N GLU A 159 11.29 -0.49 -13.41
CA GLU A 159 12.29 0.00 -14.38
C GLU A 159 12.51 1.53 -14.27
N GLN A 160 11.43 2.30 -14.09
CA GLN A 160 11.52 3.76 -13.88
C GLN A 160 12.27 4.10 -12.59
N GLU A 161 11.93 3.44 -11.47
CA GLU A 161 12.57 3.70 -10.17
C GLU A 161 14.04 3.26 -10.14
N PHE A 162 14.38 2.13 -10.79
CA PHE A 162 15.76 1.73 -11.02
C PHE A 162 16.53 2.81 -11.79
N GLN A 163 15.94 3.32 -12.88
CA GLN A 163 16.55 4.38 -13.67
C GLN A 163 16.72 5.67 -12.87
N ARG A 164 15.74 6.03 -12.02
CA ARG A 164 15.84 7.18 -11.11
C ARG A 164 17.01 7.02 -10.13
N GLU A 165 17.21 5.84 -9.56
CA GLU A 165 18.38 5.58 -8.71
C GLU A 165 19.69 5.65 -9.50
N ALA A 166 19.75 5.07 -10.71
CA ALA A 166 20.94 5.15 -11.56
C ALA A 166 21.30 6.61 -11.89
N MET A 167 20.30 7.45 -12.18
CA MET A 167 20.49 8.88 -12.38
C MET A 167 20.96 9.57 -11.09
N ARG A 168 20.34 9.30 -9.94
CA ARG A 168 20.78 9.83 -8.64
C ARG A 168 22.27 9.55 -8.41
N ARG A 169 22.71 8.30 -8.59
CA ARG A 169 24.12 7.92 -8.43
C ARG A 169 25.04 8.62 -9.43
N LYS A 170 24.64 8.69 -10.71
CA LYS A 170 25.39 9.41 -11.77
C LYS A 170 25.65 10.87 -11.39
N TYR A 171 24.68 11.53 -10.76
CA TYR A 171 24.81 12.92 -10.31
C TYR A 171 25.40 13.06 -8.89
N GLY A 172 25.98 11.98 -8.34
CA GLY A 172 26.73 11.97 -7.09
C GLY A 172 25.89 11.98 -5.81
N GLU A 173 24.62 11.58 -5.89
CA GLU A 173 23.83 11.30 -4.70
C GLU A 173 24.32 9.99 -4.05
N ARG A 174 24.18 9.92 -2.73
CA ARG A 174 24.51 8.71 -1.97
C ARG A 174 23.47 7.60 -2.22
N PRO A 175 23.84 6.32 -1.99
CA PRO A 175 22.86 5.24 -1.92
C PRO A 175 21.68 5.61 -1.02
N ARG A 176 20.49 5.20 -1.43
CA ARG A 176 19.32 5.28 -0.55
C ARG A 176 19.57 4.45 0.72
N PRO A 177 18.93 4.83 1.84
CA PRO A 177 18.88 3.96 3.00
C PRO A 177 18.32 2.59 2.62
N GLN A 178 18.78 1.57 3.34
CA GLN A 178 18.25 0.22 3.23
C GLN A 178 16.71 0.20 3.32
N SER A 179 16.09 -0.65 2.52
CA SER A 179 14.64 -0.89 2.55
C SER A 179 14.36 -2.39 2.68
N ARG A 180 13.09 -2.75 2.92
CA ARG A 180 12.70 -4.16 3.07
C ARG A 180 11.37 -4.45 2.38
N ILE A 181 11.34 -5.54 1.62
CA ILE A 181 10.09 -6.10 1.08
C ILE A 181 9.81 -7.40 1.80
N VAL A 182 8.79 -7.40 2.65
CA VAL A 182 8.46 -8.53 3.52
C VAL A 182 9.69 -8.97 4.32
N ASN A 183 10.34 -10.07 3.94
CA ASN A 183 11.53 -10.59 4.61
C ASN A 183 12.85 -10.29 3.89
N VAL A 184 12.81 -9.72 2.69
CA VAL A 184 13.98 -9.45 1.85
C VAL A 184 14.53 -8.05 2.12
N ARG A 185 15.79 -7.97 2.51
CA ARG A 185 16.52 -6.72 2.72
C ARG A 185 17.11 -6.24 1.39
N ILE A 186 16.92 -4.97 1.07
CA ILE A 186 17.47 -4.30 -0.12
C ILE A 186 18.45 -3.24 0.38
N GLU A 187 19.73 -3.53 0.23
CA GLU A 187 20.83 -2.66 0.68
C GLU A 187 21.22 -1.66 -0.42
N ASP A 188 21.25 -2.11 -1.67
CA ASP A 188 21.42 -1.28 -2.86
C ASP A 188 20.37 -1.68 -3.90
N ILE A 189 19.69 -0.70 -4.49
CA ILE A 189 18.72 -0.93 -5.57
C ILE A 189 19.44 -1.27 -6.88
N LEU A 190 20.65 -0.76 -7.09
CA LEU A 190 21.38 -1.00 -8.34
C LEU A 190 22.10 -2.35 -8.35
N ASP A 191 22.42 -2.88 -7.17
CA ASP A 191 23.12 -4.16 -7.00
C ASP A 191 22.68 -4.85 -5.69
N PRO A 192 21.43 -5.37 -5.62
CA PRO A 192 20.97 -6.07 -4.43
C PRO A 192 21.69 -7.42 -4.25
N SER A 193 21.99 -7.77 -3.00
CA SER A 193 22.79 -8.95 -2.63
C SER A 193 22.13 -10.31 -2.88
N PHE A 194 20.85 -10.33 -3.25
CA PHE A 194 20.10 -11.54 -3.56
C PHE A 194 20.00 -11.75 -5.08
N PRO A 195 19.78 -12.99 -5.56
CA PRO A 195 19.52 -13.25 -6.98
C PRO A 195 18.31 -12.43 -7.46
N HIS A 196 18.51 -11.62 -8.49
CA HIS A 196 17.52 -10.65 -8.96
C HIS A 196 17.53 -10.54 -10.49
N GLU A 197 16.44 -9.97 -11.04
CA GLU A 197 16.40 -9.59 -12.45
C GLU A 197 17.36 -8.42 -12.70
N VAL A 198 18.38 -8.63 -13.52
CA VAL A 198 19.40 -7.61 -13.81
C VAL A 198 18.84 -6.55 -14.75
N LEU A 199 18.85 -5.30 -14.30
CA LEU A 199 18.52 -4.13 -15.11
C LEU A 199 19.80 -3.38 -15.50
N GLN A 200 19.76 -2.76 -16.68
CA GLN A 200 20.86 -1.91 -17.16
C GLN A 200 20.42 -0.45 -17.16
N PRO A 201 21.24 0.47 -16.61
CA PRO A 201 20.98 1.90 -16.74
C PRO A 201 20.84 2.30 -18.20
N LYS A 202 19.83 3.12 -18.49
CA LYS A 202 19.59 3.68 -19.82
C LYS A 202 20.06 5.14 -19.86
N GLY A 203 20.00 5.77 -21.04
CA GLY A 203 20.24 7.21 -21.18
C GLY A 203 19.27 8.06 -20.35
N ASP A 204 19.64 9.31 -20.08
CA ASP A 204 18.82 10.23 -19.30
C ASP A 204 17.41 10.35 -19.93
N LYS A 205 16.35 10.26 -19.10
CA LYS A 205 14.92 10.19 -19.47
C LYS A 205 14.43 8.90 -20.13
N SER A 206 15.31 7.96 -20.51
CA SER A 206 14.86 6.70 -21.08
C SER A 206 14.19 5.83 -20.01
N GLY A 207 12.93 5.49 -20.21
CA GLY A 207 12.14 4.73 -19.23
C GLY A 207 11.48 5.57 -18.14
N GLU A 208 11.55 6.91 -18.23
CA GLU A 208 10.75 7.81 -17.37
C GLU A 208 9.37 8.03 -17.98
N PHE A 209 8.31 7.68 -17.24
CA PHE A 209 6.91 7.86 -17.66
C PHE A 209 6.14 8.79 -16.73
N GLY A 210 6.79 9.37 -15.71
CA GLY A 210 6.13 10.23 -14.73
C GLY A 210 5.16 9.46 -13.84
N ILE A 211 5.39 8.16 -13.62
CA ILE A 211 4.53 7.34 -12.77
C ILE A 211 4.74 7.71 -11.30
N VAL A 212 3.64 7.79 -10.56
CA VAL A 212 3.55 7.85 -9.11
C VAL A 212 2.43 6.94 -8.61
N VAL A 213 2.52 6.54 -7.35
CA VAL A 213 1.60 5.63 -6.67
C VAL A 213 0.85 6.42 -5.58
N ASP A 214 -0.46 6.20 -5.46
CA ASP A 214 -1.34 6.88 -4.48
C ASP A 214 -1.15 6.36 -3.04
N TYR A 215 0.03 6.59 -2.46
CA TYR A 215 0.40 6.02 -1.16
C TYR A 215 -0.59 6.32 -0.01
N TRP A 216 -1.34 7.43 -0.07
CA TRP A 216 -2.27 7.85 0.98
C TRP A 216 -3.71 7.43 0.72
N SER A 217 -3.99 6.74 -0.40
CA SER A 217 -5.35 6.47 -0.87
C SER A 217 -6.20 7.74 -0.96
N ASP A 218 -5.60 8.83 -1.47
CA ASP A 218 -6.30 10.11 -1.63
C ASP A 218 -7.39 10.02 -2.72
N LEU A 219 -7.20 9.16 -3.72
CA LEU A 219 -8.09 8.96 -4.87
C LEU A 219 -8.57 7.52 -5.02
N GLU A 220 -7.69 6.55 -4.81
CA GLU A 220 -8.03 5.13 -4.90
C GLU A 220 -7.83 4.43 -3.56
N MET A 221 -8.83 3.64 -3.18
CA MET A 221 -8.75 2.75 -2.02
C MET A 221 -9.09 1.33 -2.45
N GLN A 222 -8.05 0.54 -2.69
CA GLN A 222 -8.17 -0.90 -2.91
C GLN A 222 -8.77 -1.53 -1.65
N THR A 223 -9.77 -2.40 -1.76
CA THR A 223 -10.33 -3.08 -0.58
C THR A 223 -9.53 -4.31 -0.16
N ALA A 224 -8.89 -5.00 -1.11
CA ALA A 224 -8.00 -6.11 -0.83
C ALA A 224 -6.79 -5.64 -0.01
N ASP A 225 -6.52 -6.31 1.12
CA ASP A 225 -5.47 -5.99 2.10
C ASP A 225 -5.64 -4.67 2.87
N ASN A 226 -6.76 -3.98 2.69
CA ASN A 226 -7.05 -2.72 3.38
C ASN A 226 -8.32 -2.84 4.23
N GLY A 227 -8.63 -4.06 4.70
CA GLY A 227 -9.83 -4.33 5.50
C GLY A 227 -9.94 -3.46 6.75
N GLU A 228 -8.79 -3.10 7.35
CA GLU A 228 -8.68 -2.25 8.54
C GLU A 228 -8.58 -0.74 8.23
N ASP A 229 -8.28 -0.36 6.98
CA ASP A 229 -8.10 1.05 6.59
C ASP A 229 -9.40 1.68 6.12
N GLY A 230 -10.34 0.86 5.63
CA GLY A 230 -11.68 1.26 5.23
C GLY A 230 -12.71 0.99 6.32
N ARG A 231 -13.80 1.76 6.31
CA ARG A 231 -14.99 1.47 7.12
C ARG A 231 -16.23 1.59 6.27
N TRP A 232 -17.13 0.62 6.41
CA TRP A 232 -18.47 0.71 5.84
C TRP A 232 -19.34 1.52 6.78
N LEU A 233 -19.98 2.55 6.24
CA LEU A 233 -20.93 3.38 6.96
C LEU A 233 -22.34 3.05 6.49
N LEU A 234 -23.25 2.86 7.45
CA LEU A 234 -24.67 2.77 7.19
C LEU A 234 -25.15 4.13 6.68
N HIS A 235 -25.81 4.09 5.54
CA HIS A 235 -26.47 5.24 4.97
C HIS A 235 -27.55 5.76 5.93
N ASN A 236 -27.74 7.09 5.96
CA ASN A 236 -28.75 7.77 6.77
C ASN A 236 -28.57 7.58 8.31
N GLN A 237 -27.35 7.30 8.77
CA GLN A 237 -27.00 7.36 10.20
C GLN A 237 -25.90 8.41 10.46
N PRO A 238 -25.85 9.04 11.64
CA PRO A 238 -24.82 10.02 11.96
C PRO A 238 -23.42 9.39 11.87
N VAL A 239 -22.57 9.94 11.00
CA VAL A 239 -21.20 9.43 10.79
C VAL A 239 -20.40 9.41 12.09
N GLN A 240 -20.53 10.47 12.90
CA GLN A 240 -19.78 10.59 14.15
C GLN A 240 -20.06 9.43 15.12
N GLU A 241 -21.31 8.99 15.21
CA GLU A 241 -21.72 7.87 16.07
C GLU A 241 -21.13 6.55 15.57
N GLN A 242 -21.17 6.36 14.24
CA GLN A 242 -20.60 5.17 13.59
C GLN A 242 -19.08 5.09 13.73
N LEU A 243 -18.38 6.24 13.75
CA LEU A 243 -16.94 6.29 13.96
C LEU A 243 -16.53 5.99 15.41
N LEU A 244 -17.35 6.38 16.39
CA LEU A 244 -17.08 6.21 17.83
C LEU A 244 -17.46 4.82 18.36
N ALA A 245 -18.42 4.13 17.73
CA ALA A 245 -18.96 2.86 18.21
C ALA A 245 -17.99 1.66 18.12
N PHE A 246 -16.88 1.79 17.40
CA PHE A 246 -15.89 0.71 17.26
C PHE A 246 -14.55 1.14 17.84
N PRO A 247 -13.95 0.34 18.76
CA PRO A 247 -12.66 0.67 19.32
C PRO A 247 -11.65 0.81 18.18
N ALA A 248 -10.86 1.87 18.25
CA ALA A 248 -9.80 2.09 17.29
C ALA A 248 -8.87 0.86 17.29
N SER A 249 -8.46 0.37 16.11
CA SER A 249 -7.58 -0.79 15.98
C SER A 249 -6.39 -0.65 16.95
N PRO A 250 -5.85 -1.75 17.50
CA PRO A 250 -4.95 -1.77 18.66
C PRO A 250 -3.63 -0.96 18.56
N GLY A 251 -3.41 -0.17 17.51
CA GLY A 251 -2.32 0.80 17.35
C GLY A 251 -2.70 2.29 17.52
N ALA A 252 -3.99 2.66 17.53
CA ALA A 252 -4.41 4.07 17.53
C ALA A 252 -4.46 4.74 18.92
N ALA A 253 -4.35 3.96 20.00
CA ALA A 253 -4.57 4.44 21.38
C ALA A 253 -3.41 5.23 22.01
N SER A 254 -2.39 5.65 21.26
CA SER A 254 -1.28 6.45 21.79
C SER A 254 -1.14 7.81 21.12
N ARG A 255 -2.19 8.63 21.23
CA ARG A 255 -2.08 10.10 21.13
C ARG A 255 -2.94 10.75 22.20
N ARG A 256 -2.41 10.85 23.41
CA ARG A 256 -2.77 11.97 24.29
C ARG A 256 -1.80 13.09 23.98
N SER A 257 -2.26 14.09 23.23
CA SER A 257 -1.57 15.38 23.16
C SER A 257 -1.61 16.02 24.56
N PRO A 258 -0.49 16.60 25.05
CA PRO A 258 -0.52 17.34 26.30
C PRO A 258 -1.20 18.68 26.05
N THR A 259 -2.48 18.79 26.42
CA THR A 259 -3.12 20.10 26.60
C THR A 259 -2.50 20.76 27.82
N THR A 260 -1.59 21.70 27.58
CA THR A 260 -1.17 22.70 28.56
C THR A 260 -2.26 23.77 28.67
N SER A 261 -2.83 23.90 29.86
CA SER A 261 -3.37 25.18 30.35
C SER A 261 -3.31 25.22 31.87
N PRO A 262 -3.17 26.41 32.48
CA PRO A 262 -2.44 26.58 33.73
C PRO A 262 -3.30 26.43 34.99
N ARG A 263 -2.68 25.81 35.99
CA ARG A 263 -2.83 25.97 37.46
C ARG A 263 -4.17 26.48 38.02
N SER A 264 -4.72 25.68 38.93
CA SER A 264 -5.01 26.15 40.29
C SER A 264 -4.77 25.03 41.32
N SER A 265 -3.92 25.34 42.30
CA SER A 265 -3.53 24.51 43.42
C SER A 265 -4.63 24.44 44.50
N SER A 266 -4.91 23.24 45.01
CA SER A 266 -5.32 23.08 46.42
C SER A 266 -4.92 21.70 46.93
N THR A 267 -4.05 21.73 47.93
CA THR A 267 -3.55 20.65 48.77
C THR A 267 -4.65 19.97 49.59
N ALA A 268 -4.67 18.63 49.64
CA ALA A 268 -5.18 17.88 50.79
C ALA A 268 -4.65 16.43 50.84
N ARG A 269 -3.66 16.27 51.72
CA ARG A 269 -3.28 15.17 52.63
C ARG A 269 -3.95 13.78 52.52
N ALA A 270 -3.09 12.77 52.66
CA ALA A 270 -3.36 11.34 52.76
C ALA A 270 -4.11 10.90 54.04
N SER A 271 -4.83 9.77 53.93
CA SER A 271 -5.08 8.84 55.04
C SER A 271 -5.28 7.41 54.54
N ARG A 272 -4.51 6.49 55.14
CA ARG A 272 -4.58 5.03 55.00
C ARG A 272 -5.78 4.46 55.79
N GLY A 273 -6.34 3.35 55.31
CA GLY A 273 -7.30 2.50 56.03
C GLY A 273 -7.44 1.11 55.37
N PRO A 274 -7.81 0.05 56.11
CA PRO A 274 -7.21 -1.30 56.00
C PRO A 274 -8.01 -2.30 55.13
N PRO A 275 -7.47 -3.52 54.85
CA PRO A 275 -8.04 -4.47 53.91
C PRO A 275 -8.89 -5.59 54.57
N SER A 276 -9.50 -6.41 53.70
CA SER A 276 -10.11 -7.76 53.89
C SER A 276 -11.65 -7.80 53.96
N PRO A 277 -12.33 -8.96 53.76
CA PRO A 277 -11.85 -10.30 53.35
C PRO A 277 -12.65 -10.97 52.19
N SER A 278 -12.06 -12.00 51.60
CA SER A 278 -12.72 -13.00 50.72
C SER A 278 -13.57 -14.00 51.53
N PRO A 279 -14.59 -14.64 50.92
CA PRO A 279 -14.79 -16.08 51.14
C PRO A 279 -15.32 -16.79 49.84
N PRO A 280 -15.75 -18.07 49.87
CA PRO A 280 -14.90 -19.24 49.63
C PRO A 280 -15.37 -20.13 48.45
N SER A 281 -14.63 -21.22 48.23
CA SER A 281 -14.86 -22.26 47.23
C SER A 281 -16.05 -23.20 47.55
N SER A 282 -16.71 -23.71 46.50
CA SER A 282 -17.21 -25.09 46.40
C SER A 282 -17.78 -25.38 45.00
N ALA A 283 -17.37 -26.51 44.42
CA ALA A 283 -17.86 -27.10 43.18
C ALA A 283 -19.09 -28.02 43.47
N PRO A 284 -19.57 -28.91 42.56
CA PRO A 284 -19.46 -29.03 41.10
C PRO A 284 -20.85 -29.22 40.42
N ARG A 285 -20.94 -29.28 39.08
CA ARG A 285 -21.64 -30.34 38.30
C ARG A 285 -21.87 -30.04 36.81
N THR A 286 -21.60 -31.10 36.04
CA THR A 286 -22.30 -31.64 34.86
C THR A 286 -22.21 -30.96 33.49
N ALA A 287 -21.68 -31.78 32.58
CA ALA A 287 -21.76 -31.76 31.13
C ALA A 287 -23.14 -31.40 30.56
N GLY A 288 -23.11 -30.61 29.49
CA GLY A 288 -24.25 -30.36 28.61
C GLY A 288 -23.73 -30.04 27.21
N THR A 289 -23.85 -31.01 26.32
CA THR A 289 -23.67 -30.94 24.87
C THR A 289 -24.50 -29.80 24.26
N ARG A 290 -23.90 -28.96 23.40
CA ARG A 290 -24.64 -28.12 22.45
C ARG A 290 -24.07 -28.20 21.04
N SER A 291 -24.97 -28.59 20.15
CA SER A 291 -24.86 -28.65 18.71
C SER A 291 -24.47 -27.31 18.08
N ARG A 292 -23.58 -27.35 17.08
CA ARG A 292 -23.37 -26.25 16.14
C ARG A 292 -24.59 -26.13 15.23
N SER A 293 -25.27 -24.99 15.28
CA SER A 293 -26.13 -24.52 14.19
C SER A 293 -25.38 -23.42 13.44
N THR A 294 -25.13 -23.67 12.15
CA THR A 294 -24.69 -22.68 11.17
C THR A 294 -25.87 -21.82 10.74
N PRO A 295 -25.76 -20.48 10.68
CA PRO A 295 -26.73 -19.67 9.97
C PRO A 295 -26.30 -19.54 8.50
N THR A 296 -27.09 -20.13 7.62
CA THR A 296 -27.13 -19.86 6.19
C THR A 296 -27.75 -18.47 5.95
N CYS A 297 -27.00 -17.53 5.37
CA CYS A 297 -27.58 -16.30 4.83
C CYS A 297 -28.14 -16.58 3.42
N ALA A 298 -29.46 -16.62 3.33
CA ALA A 298 -30.20 -16.64 2.08
C ALA A 298 -30.21 -15.23 1.47
N TRP A 299 -29.78 -15.12 0.21
CA TRP A 299 -29.91 -13.91 -0.58
C TRP A 299 -31.34 -13.79 -1.13
N ALA A 300 -32.15 -12.90 -0.54
CA ALA A 300 -33.39 -12.46 -1.13
C ALA A 300 -33.08 -11.41 -2.21
N ARG A 301 -33.31 -11.77 -3.47
CA ARG A 301 -33.40 -10.80 -4.57
C ARG A 301 -34.70 -10.01 -4.41
N SER A 302 -34.63 -8.70 -4.55
CA SER A 302 -35.77 -7.89 -4.97
C SER A 302 -35.31 -6.66 -5.73
N PRO A 303 -36.16 -6.16 -6.63
CA PRO A 303 -35.74 -5.51 -7.86
C PRO A 303 -35.95 -3.99 -7.80
N TRP A 304 -35.50 -3.34 -8.87
CA TRP A 304 -35.90 -2.02 -9.36
C TRP A 304 -34.95 -0.85 -9.07
N TRP A 305 -34.47 -0.34 -10.22
CA TRP A 305 -33.75 0.90 -10.53
C TRP A 305 -32.25 0.92 -10.22
#